data_AF-A0A7V9H6Q7-F1
#
_entry.id   AF-A0A7V9H6Q7-F1
#
_cell.length_a   1.000
_cell.length_b   1.000
_cell.length_c   1.000
_cell.angle_alpha   90.00
_cell.angle_beta   90.00
_cell.angle_gamma   90.00
#
_symmetry.space_group_name_H-M   'P 1'
#
loop_
_entity.id
_entity.type
_entity.pdbx_description
1 polymer ?
#
loop_
_entity_poly.entity_id
_entity_poly.type
_entity_poly.pdbx_seq_one_letter_code
_entity_poly.pdbx_strand_id
1 'polypeptide(L)' 'MSPRPESSACPSVNDVTISTGVAVAAGCETDSELLARADVALYEAKAAGRDQVVLSLRGA' A
#
# COMPACT_ATOMS: atom_id res chain seq x y z
N MET A 1 35.11 12.13 -25.83
CA MET A 1 33.81 12.10 -25.14
C MET A 1 33.71 10.74 -24.46
N SER A 2 34.14 10.65 -23.20
CA SER A 2 34.07 9.40 -22.42
C SER A 2 32.65 9.18 -21.92
N PRO A 3 32.12 7.94 -21.93
CA PRO A 3 30.82 7.66 -21.32
C PRO A 3 30.89 7.92 -19.81
N ARG A 4 29.85 8.54 -19.26
CA ARG A 4 29.67 8.70 -17.81
C ARG A 4 29.47 7.30 -17.19
N PRO A 5 29.94 7.05 -15.95
CA PRO A 5 29.66 5.79 -15.28
C PRO A 5 28.14 5.64 -15.18
N GLU A 6 27.60 4.61 -15.82
CA GLU A 6 26.20 4.25 -15.69
C GLU A 6 25.95 3.98 -14.22
N SER A 7 25.11 4.83 -13.63
CA SER A 7 24.67 4.73 -12.25
C SER A 7 24.23 3.29 -12.03
N SER A 8 24.92 2.60 -11.12
CA SER A 8 24.73 1.20 -10.75
C SER A 8 23.24 0.88 -10.78
N ALA A 9 22.83 0.16 -11.83
CA ALA A 9 21.44 -0.18 -12.06
C ALA A 9 20.94 -0.92 -10.82
N CYS A 10 20.08 -0.26 -10.05
CA CYS A 10 19.23 -0.97 -9.11
C CYS A 10 18.51 -2.02 -9.97
N PRO A 11 18.57 -3.32 -9.63
CA PRO A 11 17.97 -4.35 -10.46
C PRO A 11 16.53 -3.94 -10.72
N SER A 12 16.18 -3.66 -11.98
CA SER A 12 14.82 -3.33 -12.35
C SER A 12 14.03 -4.63 -12.19
N VAL A 13 13.47 -4.83 -11.00
CA VAL A 13 12.56 -5.93 -10.74
C VAL A 13 11.39 -5.69 -11.67
N ASN A 14 11.35 -6.44 -12.77
CA ASN A 14 10.64 -6.01 -13.96
C ASN A 14 9.12 -5.92 -13.80
N ASP A 15 8.53 -6.35 -12.69
CA ASP A 15 7.12 -6.11 -12.36
C ASP A 15 6.91 -6.14 -10.83
N VAL A 16 7.15 -5.03 -10.15
CA VAL A 16 6.79 -4.88 -8.72
C VAL A 16 5.44 -4.20 -8.61
N THR A 17 4.51 -4.88 -7.96
CA THR A 17 3.20 -4.33 -7.63
C THR A 17 3.09 -4.00 -6.14
N ILE A 18 2.11 -3.17 -5.80
CA ILE A 18 1.80 -2.82 -4.41
C ILE A 18 0.35 -3.18 -4.10
N SER A 19 0.10 -3.57 -2.86
CA SER A 19 -1.26 -3.66 -2.33
C SER A 19 -1.41 -2.60 -1.27
N THR A 20 -2.59 -2.00 -1.15
CA THR A 20 -2.83 -0.91 -0.22
C THR A 20 -4.17 -1.07 0.46
N GLY A 21 -4.19 -0.96 1.79
CA GLY A 21 -5.41 -0.82 2.55
C GLY A 21 -5.65 0.63 2.89
N VAL A 22 -6.85 1.13 2.64
CA VAL A 22 -7.25 2.51 2.93
C VAL A 22 -8.41 2.48 3.91
N ALA A 23 -8.29 3.24 5.00
CA ALA A 23 -9.37 3.43 5.94
C ALA A 23 -9.77 4.91 5.96
N VAL A 24 -11.08 5.17 5.91
CA VAL A 24 -11.63 6.52 6.13
C VAL A 24 -11.88 6.69 7.62
N ALA A 25 -11.38 7.78 8.19
CA ALA A 25 -11.58 8.10 9.61
C ALA A 25 -13.07 8.28 9.90
N ALA A 26 -13.53 7.68 11.00
CA ALA A 26 -14.92 7.80 11.44
C ALA A 26 -14.97 8.43 12.84
N GLY A 27 -15.65 9.57 12.95
CA GLY A 27 -16.05 10.24 14.20
C GLY A 27 -15.08 10.13 15.38
N CYS A 28 -15.36 9.18 16.27
CA CYS A 28 -14.71 9.01 17.58
C CYS A 28 -13.49 8.06 17.57
N GLU A 29 -12.99 7.71 16.41
CA GLU A 29 -11.88 6.79 16.25
C GLU A 29 -10.53 7.42 16.63
N THR A 30 -9.69 6.62 17.28
CA THR A 30 -8.29 6.97 17.54
C THR A 30 -7.41 6.68 16.31
N ASP A 31 -6.28 7.38 16.19
CA ASP A 31 -5.32 7.14 15.11
C ASP A 31 -4.86 5.67 15.03
N SER A 32 -4.70 5.01 16.18
CA SER A 32 -4.33 3.60 16.27
C SER A 32 -5.39 2.67 15.69
N GLU A 33 -6.67 2.95 15.95
CA GLU A 33 -7.79 2.20 15.40
C GLU A 33 -7.92 2.43 13.89
N LEU A 34 -7.70 3.67 13.43
CA LEU A 34 -7.70 4.03 12.02
C LEU A 34 -6.61 3.28 11.26
N LEU A 35 -5.39 3.28 11.81
CA LEU A 35 -4.26 2.57 11.23
C LEU A 35 -4.49 1.06 11.25
N ALA A 36 -5.03 0.51 12.34
CA ALA A 36 -5.34 -0.92 12.43
C ALA A 36 -6.34 -1.35 11.35
N ARG A 37 -7.36 -0.54 11.06
CA ARG A 37 -8.30 -0.83 9.96
C ARG A 37 -7.67 -0.74 8.59
N ALA A 38 -6.80 0.26 8.36
CA ALA A 38 -6.04 0.35 7.11
C ALA A 38 -5.14 -0.89 6.93
N ASP A 39 -4.52 -1.38 8.00
CA ASP A 39 -3.69 -2.58 7.97
C ASP A 39 -4.51 -3.86 7.69
N VAL A 40 -5.68 -4.00 8.31
CA VAL A 40 -6.63 -5.10 8.00
C VAL A 40 -7.00 -5.08 6.51
N ALA A 41 -7.37 -3.92 5.96
CA ALA A 41 -7.67 -3.77 4.54
C ALA A 41 -6.47 -4.10 3.64
N LEU A 42 -5.24 -3.80 4.07
CA LEU A 42 -4.02 -4.17 3.35
C LEU A 42 -3.84 -5.69 3.31
N TYR A 43 -4.09 -6.38 4.41
CA TYR A 43 -4.04 -7.84 4.46
C TYR A 43 -5.14 -8.48 3.61
N GLU A 44 -6.34 -7.91 3.57
CA GLU A 44 -7.41 -8.33 2.65
C GLU A 44 -6.98 -8.17 1.19
N ALA A 45 -6.38 -7.03 0.83
CA ALA A 45 -5.85 -6.80 -0.51
C ALA A 45 -4.81 -7.86 -0.90
N LYS A 46 -3.92 -8.23 0.03
CA LYS A 46 -2.92 -9.28 -0.20
C LYS A 46 -3.55 -10.68 -0.31
N ALA A 47 -4.61 -10.95 0.45
CA ALA A 47 -5.30 -12.24 0.43
C ALA A 47 -6.16 -12.43 -0.83
N ALA A 48 -6.72 -11.35 -1.37
CA ALA A 48 -7.60 -11.35 -2.54
C ALA A 48 -6.88 -11.48 -3.90
N GLY A 49 -5.55 -11.47 -3.91
CA GLY A 49 -4.76 -11.60 -5.15
C GLY A 49 -3.58 -10.63 -5.26
N ARG A 50 -3.45 -9.67 -4.33
CA ARG A 50 -2.46 -8.59 -4.36
C ARG A 50 -2.75 -7.60 -5.51
N ASP A 51 -1.83 -6.65 -5.72
CA ASP A 51 -1.95 -5.58 -6.74
C ASP A 51 -3.31 -4.85 -6.75
N GLN A 52 -3.85 -4.59 -5.57
CA GLN A 52 -5.17 -3.97 -5.43
C GLN A 52 -5.26 -3.07 -4.21
N VAL A 53 -6.28 -2.23 -4.23
CA VAL A 53 -6.64 -1.35 -3.12
C VAL A 53 -7.94 -1.87 -2.50
N VAL A 54 -7.95 -1.99 -1.16
CA VAL A 54 -9.16 -2.31 -0.41
C VAL A 54 -9.51 -1.13 0.50
N LEU A 55 -10.79 -0.74 0.46
CA LEU A 55 -11.32 0.38 1.22
C LEU A 55 -12.12 -0.11 2.41
N SER A 56 -11.77 0.34 3.61
CA SER A 56 -12.53 0.15 4.84
C SER A 56 -13.32 1.41 5.19
N LEU A 57 -14.63 1.32 5.02
CA LEU A 57 -15.59 2.34 5.45
C LEU A 57 -16.24 1.88 6.77
N ARG A 58 -16.25 2.75 7.77
CA ARG A 58 -17.22 2.63 8.86
C ARG A 58 -18.43 3.48 8.50
N GLY A 59 -19.60 2.85 8.47
CA GLY A 59 -20.87 3.55 8.25
C GLY A 59 -21.10 4.62 9.32
N ALA A 60 -21.75 5.71 8.91
CA ALA A 60 -22.14 6.82 9.77
C ALA A 60 -23.13 6.40 10.86
#